data_AF-A0A0D3JJU5-F1
#
_entry.id   AF-A0A0D3JJU5-F1
#
_cell.length_a   1.000
_cell.length_b   1.000
_cell.length_c   1.000
_cell.angle_alpha   90.00
_cell.angle_beta   90.00
_cell.angle_gamma   90.00
#
_symmetry.space_group_name_H-M   'P 1'
#
loop_
_entity.id
_entity.type
_entity.pdbx_description
1 polymer ?
#
loop_
_entity_poly.entity_id
_entity_poly.type
_entity_poly.pdbx_seq_one_letter_code
_entity_poly.pdbx_strand_id
1 'polypeptide(L)'
;MLNSLSKERIRPLVELNDRINALTKEEGSINSTRIVVVGDQSHGKSSLLEALSGVDLPRGEDIKTRVPLVMQLRESTDGTEYALISVDQICWLRTKVVQSRFGLRA
;
A
#
# COMPACT_ATOMS: atom_id res chain seq x y z
N MET A 1 -5.93 18.36 18.15
CA MET A 1 -5.87 17.53 19.37
C MET A 1 -6.59 16.18 19.21
N LEU A 2 -7.76 16.11 18.58
CA LEU A 2 -8.46 14.83 18.34
C LEU A 2 -7.68 13.89 17.41
N ASN A 3 -7.08 14.41 16.33
CA ASN A 3 -6.34 13.58 15.36
C ASN A 3 -5.06 12.92 15.91
N SER A 4 -4.40 13.52 16.92
CA SER A 4 -3.19 12.94 17.50
C SER A 4 -3.52 11.72 18.38
N LEU A 5 -4.57 11.83 19.21
CA LEU A 5 -5.06 10.72 20.04
C LEU A 5 -5.56 9.55 19.20
N SER A 6 -6.19 9.82 18.05
CA SER A 6 -6.60 8.77 17.12
C SER A 6 -5.38 8.09 16.48
N LYS A 7 -4.38 8.86 16.03
CA LYS A 7 -3.15 8.33 15.43
C LYS A 7 -2.39 7.44 16.42
N GLU A 8 -2.24 7.85 17.68
CA GLU A 8 -1.53 7.08 18.72
C GLU A 8 -2.17 5.72 18.99
N ARG A 9 -3.50 5.61 18.89
CA ARG A 9 -4.20 4.33 19.06
C ARG A 9 -4.20 3.46 17.81
N ILE A 10 -4.19 4.08 16.63
CA ILE A 10 -4.29 3.37 15.35
C ILE A 10 -2.92 2.82 14.90
N ARG A 11 -1.82 3.56 15.11
CA ARG A 11 -0.48 3.13 14.69
C ARG A 11 -0.10 1.73 15.20
N PRO A 12 -0.25 1.42 16.50
CA PRO A 12 0.09 0.09 17.01
C PRO A 12 -0.77 -1.04 16.41
N LEU A 13 -2.03 -0.74 16.07
CA LEU A 13 -2.93 -1.71 15.45
C LEU A 13 -2.53 -2.00 14.00
N VAL A 14 -2.12 -0.97 13.26
CA VAL A 14 -1.59 -1.13 11.89
C VAL A 14 -0.30 -1.95 11.93
N GLU A 15 0.63 -1.62 12.83
CA GLU A 15 1.87 -2.38 13.02
C GLU A 15 1.63 -3.84 13.42
N LEU A 16 0.66 -4.11 14.31
CA LEU A 16 0.28 -5.46 14.67
C LEU A 16 -0.25 -6.23 13.46
N ASN A 17 -1.10 -5.60 12.64
CA ASN A 17 -1.63 -6.19 11.42
C ASN A 17 -0.52 -6.52 10.41
N ASP A 18 0.52 -5.69 10.33
CA ASP A 18 1.69 -5.96 9.49
C ASP A 18 2.54 -7.12 9.99
N ARG A 19 2.69 -7.24 11.31
CA ARG A 19 3.38 -8.39 11.93
C ARG A 19 2.63 -9.68 11.67
N ILE A 20 1.30 -9.68 11.83
CA ILE A 20 0.45 -10.83 11.48
C ILE A 20 0.66 -11.17 10.00
N ASN A 21 0.64 -10.18 9.11
CA ASN A 21 0.89 -10.38 7.69
C ASN A 21 2.26 -10.98 7.37
N ALA A 22 3.30 -10.58 8.09
CA ALA A 22 4.63 -11.14 7.89
C ALA A 22 4.68 -12.61 8.30
N LEU A 23 4.02 -12.97 9.40
CA LEU A 23 4.00 -14.34 9.94
C LEU A 23 3.11 -15.28 9.13
N THR A 24 1.99 -14.80 8.60
CA THR A 24 1.02 -15.64 7.86
C THR A 24 1.27 -15.69 6.35
N LYS A 25 2.38 -15.13 5.85
CA LYS A 25 2.73 -15.22 4.42
C LYS A 25 2.89 -16.67 3.93
N GLU A 26 3.12 -17.62 4.82
CA GLU A 26 3.43 -19.01 4.48
C GLU A 26 2.27 -20.00 4.76
N GLU A 27 1.36 -19.70 5.68
CA GLU A 27 0.39 -20.69 6.20
C GLU A 27 -1.08 -20.50 5.75
N GLY A 28 -1.33 -19.63 4.77
CA GLY A 28 -2.56 -19.66 3.96
C GLY A 28 -3.91 -19.45 4.66
N SER A 29 -3.97 -19.09 5.95
CA SER A 29 -5.24 -19.16 6.72
C SER A 29 -5.59 -17.98 7.61
N ILE A 30 -4.72 -16.99 7.83
CA ILE A 30 -5.07 -15.80 8.63
C ILE A 30 -5.43 -14.63 7.70
N ASN A 31 -6.72 -14.28 7.72
CA ASN A 31 -7.25 -13.08 7.09
C ASN A 31 -6.78 -11.85 7.87
N SER A 32 -5.67 -11.26 7.44
CA SER A 32 -5.30 -9.93 7.91
C SER A 32 -6.16 -8.84 7.27
N THR A 33 -6.35 -7.75 8.00
CA THR A 33 -7.05 -6.57 7.52
C THR A 33 -6.27 -5.94 6.37
N ARG A 34 -6.84 -5.97 5.16
CA ARG A 34 -6.32 -5.29 3.98
C ARG A 34 -7.45 -4.55 3.26
N ILE A 35 -7.11 -3.41 2.68
CA ILE A 35 -8.00 -2.70 1.76
C ILE A 35 -7.64 -3.14 0.36
N VAL A 36 -8.61 -3.66 -0.39
CA VAL A 36 -8.42 -4.12 -1.76
C VAL A 36 -9.16 -3.18 -2.70
N VAL A 37 -8.44 -2.66 -3.71
CA VAL A 37 -9.03 -1.83 -4.75
C VAL A 37 -9.43 -2.73 -5.92
N VAL A 38 -10.73 -2.86 -6.15
CA VAL A 38 -11.31 -3.69 -7.22
C VAL A 38 -12.22 -2.83 -8.09
N GLY A 39 -12.31 -3.13 -9.38
CA GLY A 39 -13.22 -2.44 -10.30
C GLY A 39 -12.89 -2.75 -11.76
N ASP A 40 -13.78 -2.38 -12.66
CA ASP A 40 -13.63 -2.63 -14.10
C ASP A 40 -12.53 -1.76 -14.74
N GLN A 41 -11.93 -2.20 -15.85
CA GLN A 41 -10.86 -1.49 -16.56
C GLN A 41 -11.23 -0.02 -16.80
N SER A 42 -10.25 0.88 -16.75
CA SER A 42 -10.43 2.33 -17.01
C SER A 42 -11.22 3.13 -15.95
N HIS A 43 -11.64 2.53 -14.83
CA HIS A 43 -12.37 3.23 -13.75
C HIS A 43 -11.47 3.97 -12.73
N GLY A 44 -10.28 4.44 -13.15
CA GLY A 44 -9.43 5.29 -12.29
C GLY A 44 -8.72 4.61 -11.12
N LYS A 45 -8.65 3.27 -11.06
CA LYS A 45 -7.93 2.53 -10.00
C LYS A 45 -6.47 2.97 -9.85
N SER A 46 -5.75 3.06 -10.97
CA SER A 46 -4.36 3.53 -10.97
C SER A 46 -4.27 4.99 -10.53
N SER A 47 -5.23 5.83 -10.96
CA SER A 47 -5.28 7.24 -10.55
C SER A 47 -5.52 7.42 -9.04
N LEU A 48 -6.35 6.57 -8.42
CA LEU A 48 -6.54 6.55 -6.97
C LEU A 48 -5.25 6.15 -6.25
N LEU A 49 -4.56 5.11 -6.72
CA LEU A 49 -3.31 4.66 -6.13
C LEU A 49 -2.22 5.74 -6.27
N GLU A 50 -2.12 6.41 -7.41
CA GLU A 50 -1.19 7.53 -7.62
C GLU A 50 -1.51 8.73 -6.73
N ALA A 51 -2.79 9.08 -6.57
CA ALA A 51 -3.20 10.17 -5.69
C ALA A 51 -2.87 9.90 -4.21
N LEU A 52 -3.01 8.64 -3.77
CA LEU A 52 -2.67 8.23 -2.41
C LEU A 52 -1.15 8.11 -2.19
N SER A 53 -0.44 7.60 -3.19
CA SER A 53 0.97 7.25 -3.07
C SER A 53 1.93 8.23 -3.69
N GLY A 54 1.48 9.31 -4.34
CA GLY A 54 2.35 10.26 -5.03
C GLY A 54 3.37 9.63 -6.00
N VAL A 55 3.17 8.39 -6.44
CA VAL A 55 4.01 7.65 -7.38
C VAL A 55 3.20 7.49 -8.64
N ASP A 56 3.73 7.95 -9.77
CA ASP A 56 3.15 7.69 -11.08
C ASP A 56 3.25 6.19 -11.40
N LEU A 57 2.10 5.56 -11.61
CA LEU A 57 2.03 4.17 -12.05
C LEU A 57 2.11 4.13 -13.59
N PRO A 58 2.58 3.03 -14.18
CA PRO A 58 2.62 2.89 -15.64
C PRO A 58 1.22 3.01 -16.24
N ARG A 59 1.05 4.01 -17.12
CA ARG A 59 -0.18 4.30 -17.87
C ARG A 59 0.08 4.15 -19.37
N GLY A 60 -0.88 3.61 -20.11
CA GLY A 60 -0.81 3.40 -21.55
C GLY A 60 -2.04 2.68 -22.09
N GLU A 61 -2.24 2.75 -23.39
CA GLU A 61 -3.30 2.01 -24.08
C GLU A 61 -3.09 0.50 -23.85
N ASP A 62 -4.12 -0.21 -23.41
CA ASP A 62 -4.09 -1.63 -23.00
C ASP A 62 -3.18 -2.04 -21.83
N ILE A 63 -2.62 -1.10 -21.06
CA ILE A 63 -1.90 -1.45 -19.82
C ILE A 63 -2.90 -1.85 -18.72
N LYS A 64 -2.78 -3.10 -18.25
CA LYS A 64 -3.54 -3.65 -17.10
C LYS A 64 -2.59 -4.17 -16.03
N THR A 65 -3.00 -4.07 -14.78
CA THR A 65 -2.29 -4.65 -13.63
C THR A 65 -2.46 -6.17 -13.63
N ARG A 66 -1.48 -6.90 -14.17
CA ARG A 66 -1.54 -8.37 -14.28
C ARG A 66 -1.19 -9.11 -12.98
N VAL A 67 -0.51 -8.43 -12.06
CA VAL A 67 -0.06 -8.98 -10.77
C VAL A 67 -0.60 -8.07 -9.67
N PRO A 68 -1.17 -8.62 -8.58
CA PRO A 68 -1.61 -7.81 -7.45
C PRO A 68 -0.48 -6.92 -6.93
N LEU A 69 -0.77 -5.63 -6.78
CA LEU A 69 0.14 -4.67 -6.19
C LEU A 69 -0.24 -4.49 -4.72
N VAL A 70 0.77 -4.52 -3.85
CA VAL A 70 0.65 -4.20 -2.44
C VAL A 70 1.24 -2.81 -2.23
N MET A 71 0.41 -1.91 -1.71
CA MET A 71 0.80 -0.54 -1.35
C MET A 71 0.76 -0.40 0.18
N GLN A 72 1.84 0.12 0.75
CA GLN A 72 1.94 0.42 2.18
C GLN A 72 2.32 1.88 2.36
N LEU A 73 1.43 2.66 2.98
CA LEU A 73 1.70 4.04 3.36
C LEU A 73 2.28 4.04 4.78
N ARG A 74 3.43 4.69 4.95
CA ARG A 74 4.22 4.68 6.18
C ARG A 74 4.65 6.09 6.54
N GLU A 75 4.86 6.30 7.82
CA GLU A 75 5.49 7.50 8.37
C GLU A 75 6.75 7.05 9.10
N SER A 76 7.88 7.67 8.76
CA SER A 76 9.16 7.44 9.41
C SER A 76 9.27 8.24 10.72
N THR A 77 10.22 7.89 11.57
CA THR A 77 10.44 8.53 12.88
C THR A 77 10.86 10.00 12.76
N ASP A 78 11.40 10.40 11.61
CA ASP A 78 11.71 11.78 11.22
C ASP A 78 10.47 12.58 10.74
N GLY A 79 9.28 11.97 10.77
CA GLY A 79 8.03 12.58 10.29
C GLY A 79 7.87 12.52 8.77
N THR A 80 8.78 11.86 8.05
CA THR A 80 8.67 11.70 6.60
C THR A 80 7.63 10.65 6.25
N GLU A 81 6.62 11.00 5.45
CA GLU A 81 5.65 10.05 4.88
C GLU A 81 6.16 9.46 3.56
N TYR A 82 6.01 8.15 3.38
CA TYR A 82 6.42 7.44 2.17
C TYR A 82 5.53 6.23 1.87
N ALA A 83 5.49 5.80 0.61
CA ALA A 83 4.75 4.62 0.17
C ALA A 83 5.76 3.62 -0.33
N LEU A 84 5.54 2.37 0.05
CA LEU A 84 6.21 1.22 -0.51
C LEU A 84 5.22 0.52 -1.44
N ILE A 85 5.57 0.43 -2.71
CA ILE A 85 4.82 -0.35 -3.70
C ILE A 85 5.63 -1.60 -4.01
N SER A 86 5.03 -2.76 -3.76
CA SER A 86 5.62 -4.08 -4.01
C SER A 86 4.63 -4.98 -4.75
N VAL A 87 5.13 -5.92 -5.54
CA VAL A 87 4.30 -7.00 -6.10
C VAL A 87 4.01 -8.04 -5.03
N ASP A 88 2.79 -8.56 -5.01
CA ASP A 88 2.46 -9.66 -4.10
C ASP A 88 3.23 -10.93 -4.51
N GLN A 89 3.82 -11.62 -3.54
CA GLN A 89 4.76 -12.75 -3.74
C GLN A 89 4.10 -14.01 -4.29
N ILE A 90 2.79 -13.99 -4.58
CA ILE A 90 2.10 -15.05 -5.32
C ILE A 90 2.74 -15.27 -6.71
N CYS A 91 3.53 -14.30 -7.22
CA CYS A 91 4.32 -14.44 -8.43
C CYS A 91 5.84 -14.38 -8.13
N TRP A 92 6.60 -15.39 -8.55
CA TRP A 92 8.06 -15.57 -8.36
C TRP A 92 8.97 -14.53 -9.05
N LEU A 93 8.50 -13.31 -9.34
CA LEU A 93 9.27 -12.26 -9.99
C LEU A 93 9.95 -11.33 -8.97
N ARG A 94 11.18 -10.91 -9.29
CA ARG A 94 12.01 -9.97 -8.51
C ARG A 94 11.21 -8.73 -8.10
N THR A 95 11.06 -8.52 -6.79
CA THR A 95 10.44 -7.32 -6.21
C THR A 95 11.21 -6.06 -6.60
N LYS A 96 10.57 -5.14 -7.31
CA LYS A 96 11.00 -3.74 -7.34
C LYS A 96 10.24 -2.99 -6.27
N VAL A 97 10.96 -2.44 -5.29
CA VAL A 97 10.40 -1.51 -4.31
C VAL A 97 10.55 -0.11 -4.88
N VAL A 98 9.44 0.60 -5.07
CA VAL A 98 9.43 2.03 -5.37
C VAL A 98 9.06 2.76 -4.09
N GLN A 99 9.90 3.72 -3.71
CA GLN A 99 9.67 4.61 -2.58
C GLN A 99 9.58 6.04 -3.09
N SER A 100 8.51 6.73 -2.72
CA SER A 100 8.36 8.18 -2.95
C SER A 100 7.97 8.85 -1.64
N ARG A 101 8.35 10.11 -1.47
CA ARG A 101 8.01 10.94 -0.31
C ARG A 101 6.77 11.76 -0.65
N PHE A 102 5.79 11.82 0.25
CA PHE A 102 4.60 12.67 0.08
C PHE A 102 4.58 13.68 1.19
N GLY A 103 4.38 14.95 0.84
CA GLY A 103 3.66 15.86 1.70
C GLY A 103 2.25 15.91 1.14
N LEU A 104 1.23 15.74 1.99
CA LEU A 104 -0.16 16.04 1.64
C LEU A 104 -0.20 17.40 0.93
N ARG A 105 -0.31 17.38 -0.41
CA ARG A 105 -0.73 18.55 -1.18
C ARG A 105 -2.22 18.71 -0.92
N ALA A 106 -2.55 19.35 0.20
CA ALA A 106 -3.83 19.99 0.40
C ALA A 106 -3.86 21.31 -0.38
#